data_AF-A0A836SNM9-F1
#
_entry.id   AF-A0A836SNM9-F1
#
_cell.length_a   1.000
_cell.length_b   1.000
_cell.length_c   1.000
_cell.angle_alpha   90.00
_cell.angle_beta   90.00
_cell.angle_gamma   90.00
#
_symmetry.space_group_name_H-M   'P 1'
#
loop_
_entity.id
_entity.type
_entity.pdbx_description
1 polymer ?
#
loop_
_entity_poly.entity_id
_entity_poly.type
_entity_poly.pdbx_seq_one_letter_code
_entity_poly.pdbx_strand_id
1 'polypeptide(L)' 'MAKLIKGHQVLEDAPLEVSVDRTSNGPPPQPEVRTRRSGDRVDQIEVVCSCGEKIFIKLEYEGGR' A
#
# COMPACT_ATOMS: atom_id res chain seq x y z
N MET A 1 25.33 41.39 -1.68
CA MET A 1 24.02 41.98 -2.04
C MET A 1 23.69 41.54 -3.46
N ALA A 2 22.41 41.18 -3.70
CA ALA A 2 21.80 40.75 -4.96
C ALA A 2 22.18 39.36 -5.53
N LYS A 3 21.12 38.62 -5.85
CA LYS A 3 21.01 37.26 -6.43
C LYS A 3 21.17 37.30 -7.95
N LEU A 4 21.47 36.15 -8.58
CA LEU A 4 20.59 35.61 -9.62
C LEU A 4 20.87 34.12 -9.88
N ILE A 5 19.80 33.33 -9.82
CA ILE A 5 19.72 31.92 -10.25
C ILE A 5 19.49 31.92 -11.76
N LYS A 6 20.24 31.11 -12.51
CA LYS A 6 19.91 30.73 -13.89
C LYS A 6 20.35 29.27 -14.03
N GLY A 7 19.48 28.32 -13.70
CA GLY A 7 18.46 27.85 -14.64
C GLY A 7 19.12 26.86 -15.59
N HIS A 8 19.50 25.68 -15.09
CA HIS A 8 19.86 24.56 -15.95
C HIS A 8 18.57 23.82 -16.29
N GLN A 9 18.02 24.11 -17.47
CA GLN A 9 17.04 23.24 -18.10
C GLN A 9 17.78 21.99 -18.54
N VAL A 10 17.48 20.86 -17.90
CA VAL A 10 17.83 19.54 -18.42
C VAL A 10 16.57 19.03 -19.10
N LEU A 11 16.47 19.27 -20.41
CA LEU A 11 15.81 18.32 -21.29
C LEU A 11 16.93 17.44 -21.82
N GLU A 12 16.87 16.15 -21.53
CA GLU A 12 17.11 15.14 -22.56
C GLU A 12 16.65 13.76 -22.07
N ASP A 13 15.69 13.26 -22.85
CA ASP A 13 15.22 11.90 -23.05
C ASP A 13 16.22 10.81 -22.61
N ALA A 14 15.98 10.22 -21.44
CA ALA A 14 16.55 8.93 -21.08
C ALA A 14 15.39 8.01 -20.71
N PRO A 15 15.17 6.88 -21.41
CA PRO A 15 14.24 5.88 -20.92
C PRO A 15 14.75 5.42 -19.55
N LEU A 16 13.91 5.56 -18.53
CA LEU A 16 14.15 4.94 -17.24
C LEU A 16 14.26 3.44 -17.48
N GLU A 17 15.47 2.89 -17.41
CA GLU A 17 15.70 1.45 -17.33
C GLU A 17 15.10 0.97 -16.00
N VAL A 18 13.81 0.64 -16.03
CA VAL A 18 13.16 -0.07 -14.93
C VAL A 18 13.65 -1.50 -15.03
N SER A 19 14.70 -1.83 -14.29
CA SER A 19 15.09 -3.21 -14.02
C SER A 19 13.95 -3.89 -13.27
N VAL A 20 13.01 -4.43 -14.05
CA VAL A 20 12.06 -5.41 -13.56
C VAL A 20 12.90 -6.65 -13.24
N ASP A 21 13.26 -6.78 -11.96
CA ASP A 21 13.81 -8.03 -11.44
C ASP A 21 12.71 -9.09 -11.59
N ARG A 22 12.80 -9.78 -12.73
CA ARG A 22 11.82 -10.73 -13.22
C ARG A 22 12.12 -12.08 -12.57
N THR A 23 12.01 -12.13 -11.25
CA THR A 23 12.20 -13.37 -10.50
C THR A 23 11.14 -13.56 -9.41
N SER A 24 9.87 -13.51 -9.82
CA SER A 24 8.82 -14.27 -9.17
C SER A 24 7.90 -14.84 -10.23
N ASN A 25 8.16 -16.09 -10.65
CA ASN A 25 7.30 -16.87 -11.54
C ASN A 25 6.12 -17.52 -10.78
N GLY A 26 5.86 -17.11 -9.54
CA GLY A 26 4.69 -17.52 -8.78
C GLY A 26 3.51 -16.57 -9.04
N PRO A 27 2.25 -17.03 -8.86
CA PRO A 27 1.15 -16.09 -8.73
C PRO A 27 1.49 -15.06 -7.64
N PRO A 28 1.08 -13.79 -7.80
CA PRO A 28 1.31 -12.79 -6.76
C PRO A 28 0.76 -13.30 -5.42
N PRO A 29 1.43 -13.02 -4.29
CA PRO A 29 0.93 -13.46 -3.00
C PRO A 29 -0.48 -12.92 -2.83
N GLN A 30 -1.43 -13.82 -2.53
CA GLN A 30 -2.82 -13.44 -2.34
C GLN A 30 -2.95 -12.59 -1.07
N PRO A 31 -3.81 -11.57 -1.05
CA PRO A 31 -4.08 -10.83 0.17
C PRO A 31 -4.67 -11.77 1.24
N GLU A 32 -4.21 -11.62 2.49
CA GLU A 32 -4.73 -12.39 3.62
C GLU A 32 -5.79 -11.57 4.36
N VAL A 33 -6.93 -12.19 4.68
CA VAL A 33 -8.00 -11.54 5.47
C VAL A 33 -8.15 -12.27 6.80
N ARG A 34 -7.99 -11.53 7.89
CA ARG A 34 -8.15 -11.99 9.27
C ARG A 34 -9.29 -11.24 9.93
N THR A 35 -10.09 -11.94 10.75
CA THR A 35 -11.18 -11.33 11.50
C THR A 35 -11.01 -11.57 12.99
N ARG A 36 -11.07 -10.51 13.80
CA ARG A 36 -11.15 -10.59 15.26
C ARG A 36 -12.62 -10.58 15.67
N ARG A 37 -13.02 -11.57 16.47
CA ARG A 37 -14.40 -11.71 16.94
C ARG A 37 -14.49 -11.59 18.46
N SER A 38 -15.58 -11.03 18.94
CA SER A 38 -16.02 -11.08 20.33
C SER A 38 -17.42 -11.68 20.37
N GLY A 39 -17.52 -12.93 20.85
CA GLY A 39 -18.78 -13.68 20.80
C GLY A 39 -19.24 -13.94 19.36
N ASP A 40 -20.45 -13.52 19.05
CA ASP A 40 -21.08 -13.61 17.73
C ASP A 40 -20.75 -12.44 16.79
N ARG A 41 -20.04 -11.42 17.28
CA ARG A 41 -19.70 -10.20 16.53
C ARG A 41 -18.27 -10.19 16.04
N VAL A 42 -18.05 -9.52 14.91
CA VAL A 42 -16.70 -9.22 14.40
C VAL A 42 -16.35 -7.80 14.83
N ASP A 43 -15.32 -7.62 15.63
CA ASP A 43 -14.92 -6.28 16.09
C ASP A 43 -13.96 -5.59 15.11
N GLN A 44 -13.18 -6.40 14.39
CA GLN A 44 -12.12 -5.91 13.53
C GLN A 44 -11.81 -6.87 12.39
N ILE A 45 -11.53 -6.32 11.21
CA ILE A 45 -10.98 -7.03 10.06
C ILE A 45 -9.59 -6.48 9.79
N GLU A 46 -8.59 -7.35 9.71
CA GLU A 46 -7.23 -7.04 9.25
C GLU A 46 -7.08 -7.62 7.83
N VAL A 47 -6.72 -6.78 6.87
CA VAL A 47 -6.35 -7.18 5.52
C VAL A 47 -4.86 -6.95 5.36
N VAL A 48 -4.11 -8.02 5.05
CA VAL A 48 -2.68 -7.95 4.73
C VAL A 48 -2.53 -8.03 3.22
N CYS A 49 -2.15 -6.92 2.60
CA CYS A 49 -1.94 -6.82 1.17
C CYS A 49 -0.70 -7.62 0.73
N SER A 50 -0.64 -7.96 -0.55
CA SER A 50 0.50 -8.63 -1.17
C SER A 50 1.83 -7.85 -1.04
N CYS A 51 1.75 -6.53 -0.89
CA CYS A 51 2.87 -5.62 -0.63
C CYS A 51 3.27 -5.53 0.86
N GLY A 52 2.58 -6.23 1.76
CA GLY A 52 2.81 -6.19 3.21
C GLY A 52 2.09 -5.06 3.95
N GLU A 53 1.41 -4.15 3.24
CA GLU A 53 0.56 -3.14 3.86
C GLU A 53 -0.62 -3.78 4.62
N LYS A 54 -0.99 -3.15 5.74
CA LYS A 54 -2.05 -3.65 6.61
C LYS A 54 -3.18 -2.64 6.71
N ILE A 55 -4.39 -3.09 6.43
CA ILE A 55 -5.61 -2.30 6.56
C ILE A 55 -6.41 -2.87 7.73
N PHE A 56 -6.74 -2.01 8.70
CA PHE A 56 -7.55 -2.36 9.86
C PHE A 56 -8.91 -1.68 9.75
N ILE A 57 -9.97 -2.48 9.67
CA ILE A 57 -11.35 -2.01 9.63
C ILE A 57 -11.96 -2.33 10.99
N LYS A 58 -12.17 -1.31 11.83
CA LYS A 58 -12.90 -1.44 13.09
C LYS A 58 -14.39 -1.39 12.80
N LEU A 59 -15.14 -2.33 13.36
CA LEU A 59 -16.57 -2.45 13.15
C LEU A 59 -17.31 -1.92 14.37
N GLU A 60 -18.30 -1.06 14.13
CA GLU A 60 -19.21 -0.54 15.13
C GLU A 60 -20.63 -0.87 14.67
N TYR A 61 -21.43 -1.44 15.56
CA TYR A 61 -22.77 -1.91 15.24
C TYR A 61 -23.80 -1.03 15.93
N GLU A 62 -24.75 -0.50 15.17
CA GLU A 62 -25.88 0.21 15.75
C GLU A 62 -26.79 -0.79 16.49
N GLY A 63 -27.18 -0.47 17.73
CA GLY A 63 -28.11 -1.29 18.52
C GLY A 63 -27.46 -2.39 19.38
N GLY A 64 -26.17 -2.29 19.70
CA GLY A 64 -25.55 -3.14 20.71
C GLY A 64 -26.17 -2.91 22.09
N ARG A 65 -27.10 -3.77 22.49
CA ARG A 65 -27.54 -3.91 23.89
C ARG A 65 -26.41 -4.42 24.77
#